data_AF-A0A2G9TBX7-F1
#
_entry.id   AF-A0A2G9TBX7-F1
#
_cell.length_a   1.000
_cell.length_b   1.000
_cell.length_c   1.000
_cell.angle_alpha   90.00
_cell.angle_beta   90.00
_cell.angle_gamma   90.00
#
_symmetry.space_group_name_H-M   'P 1'
#
loop_
_entity.id
_entity.type
_entity.pdbx_description
1 polymer ?
#
loop_
_entity_poly.entity_id
_entity_poly.type
_entity_poly.pdbx_seq_one_letter_code
_entity_poly.pdbx_strand_id
1 'polypeptide(L)'
;MIFIPFRQLAAIDQWLTGVEYEMASCEPLAATHDAALLQIEAHTRLQAKIHGFQETINDLSAFVAVVDGGESSDERVGALEQTLQSIGERWRTVCEWAEVRASQLDGLAELCAHTVEVFETLSDWLKEREHELLGLKSAHHLEDPEQVADQ
;
A
#
# COMPACT_ATOMS: atom_id res chain seq x y z
N MET A 1 -17.18 1.31 -39.89
CA MET A 1 -16.76 -0.03 -39.44
C MET A 1 -15.68 0.17 -38.39
N ILE A 2 -16.05 0.03 -37.12
CA ILE A 2 -15.16 0.35 -36.00
C ILE A 2 -14.41 -0.93 -35.65
N PHE A 3 -13.16 -1.00 -36.08
CA PHE A 3 -12.24 -2.05 -35.65
C PHE A 3 -11.52 -1.50 -34.43
N ILE A 4 -11.89 -1.95 -33.23
CA ILE A 4 -10.91 -1.96 -32.13
C ILE A 4 -9.80 -2.89 -32.62
N PRO A 5 -8.56 -2.41 -32.85
CA PRO A 5 -7.51 -3.29 -33.28
C PRO A 5 -7.23 -4.24 -32.12
N PHE A 6 -7.33 -5.55 -32.34
CA PHE A 6 -6.96 -6.61 -31.36
C PHE A 6 -5.63 -6.33 -30.65
N ARG A 7 -4.73 -5.59 -31.31
CA ARG A 7 -3.45 -5.12 -30.78
C ARG A 7 -3.58 -4.18 -29.57
N GLN A 8 -4.60 -3.34 -29.48
CA GLN A 8 -4.86 -2.47 -28.32
C GLN A 8 -5.33 -3.31 -27.12
N LEU A 9 -6.27 -4.24 -27.32
CA LEU A 9 -6.71 -5.14 -26.26
C LEU A 9 -5.57 -5.99 -25.70
N ALA A 10 -4.71 -6.52 -26.58
CA ALA A 10 -3.52 -7.25 -26.16
C ALA A 10 -2.51 -6.38 -25.38
N ALA A 11 -2.37 -5.10 -25.74
CA ALA A 11 -1.52 -4.18 -24.99
C ALA A 11 -2.10 -3.87 -23.60
N ILE A 12 -3.42 -3.77 -23.48
CA ILE A 12 -4.11 -3.58 -22.20
C ILE A 12 -3.99 -4.80 -21.32
N ASP A 13 -4.21 -5.99 -21.88
CA ASP A 13 -4.03 -7.26 -21.18
C ASP A 13 -2.61 -7.41 -20.63
N GLN A 14 -1.60 -7.15 -21.47
CA GLN A 14 -0.19 -7.22 -21.07
C GLN A 14 0.16 -6.20 -19.97
N TRP A 15 -0.36 -4.97 -20.08
CA TRP A 15 -0.13 -3.94 -19.07
C TRP A 15 -0.75 -4.33 -17.73
N LEU A 16 -2.01 -4.80 -17.74
CA LEU A 16 -2.71 -5.28 -16.55
C LEU A 16 -1.93 -6.42 -15.88
N THR A 17 -1.44 -7.39 -16.66
CA THR A 17 -0.64 -8.50 -16.11
C THR A 17 0.66 -8.01 -15.46
N GLY A 18 1.31 -7.00 -16.03
CA GLY A 18 2.50 -6.39 -15.43
C GLY A 18 2.19 -5.72 -14.10
N VAL A 19 1.10 -4.96 -14.02
CA VAL A 19 0.67 -4.28 -12.80
C VAL A 19 0.21 -5.26 -11.74
N GLU A 20 -0.56 -6.28 -12.10
CA GLU A 20 -0.98 -7.36 -11.20
C GLU A 20 0.23 -8.11 -10.61
N TYR A 21 1.29 -8.31 -11.39
CA TYR A 21 2.54 -8.87 -10.91
C TYR A 21 3.27 -7.93 -9.93
N GLU A 22 3.35 -6.63 -10.23
CA GLU A 22 3.88 -5.62 -9.31
C GLU A 22 3.08 -5.60 -7.98
N MET A 23 1.75 -5.67 -8.05
CA MET A 23 0.85 -5.75 -6.90
C MET A 23 1.12 -7.00 -6.04
N ALA A 24 1.21 -8.17 -6.68
CA ALA A 24 1.49 -9.44 -5.98
C ALA A 24 2.90 -9.49 -5.37
N SER A 25 3.84 -8.75 -5.95
CA SER A 25 5.23 -8.66 -5.48
C SER A 25 5.42 -7.60 -4.39
N CYS A 26 4.40 -6.81 -4.06
CA CYS A 26 4.50 -5.80 -3.00
C CYS A 26 4.71 -6.46 -1.64
N GLU A 27 5.74 -6.01 -0.93
CA GLU A 27 6.01 -6.46 0.44
C GLU A 27 4.88 -6.04 1.40
N PRO A 28 4.75 -6.72 2.56
CA PRO A 28 3.92 -6.25 3.66
C PRO A 28 4.29 -4.83 4.10
N LEU A 29 3.40 -4.16 4.85
CA LEU A 29 3.67 -2.81 5.35
C LEU A 29 4.98 -2.76 6.15
N ALA A 30 5.78 -1.74 5.87
CA ALA A 30 7.07 -1.53 6.51
C ALA A 30 6.95 -1.35 8.03
N ALA A 31 7.95 -1.87 8.76
CA ALA A 31 8.06 -1.72 10.22
C ALA A 31 8.98 -0.56 10.65
N THR A 32 9.66 0.08 9.70
CA THR A 32 10.63 1.16 9.96
C THR A 32 10.29 2.36 9.09
N HIS A 33 10.56 3.56 9.59
CA HIS A 33 10.33 4.82 8.89
C HIS A 33 10.94 4.83 7.46
N ASP A 34 12.21 4.46 7.32
CA ASP A 34 12.89 4.53 6.02
C ASP A 34 12.31 3.54 5.00
N ALA A 35 12.00 2.32 5.43
CA ALA A 35 11.31 1.35 4.58
C ALA A 35 9.89 1.82 4.21
N ALA A 36 9.18 2.50 5.10
CA ALA A 36 7.86 3.07 4.80
C ALA A 36 7.96 4.15 3.72
N LEU A 37 8.97 5.02 3.77
CA LEU A 37 9.23 6.02 2.72
C LEU A 37 9.50 5.38 1.36
N LEU A 38 10.28 4.30 1.31
CA LEU A 38 10.54 3.56 0.08
C LEU A 38 9.26 2.92 -0.49
N GLN A 39 8.40 2.38 0.38
CA GLN A 39 7.10 1.83 -0.04
C GLN A 39 6.16 2.91 -0.56
N ILE A 40 6.12 4.08 0.08
CA ILE A 40 5.36 5.26 -0.38
C ILE A 40 5.84 5.67 -1.77
N GLU A 41 7.15 5.84 -1.97
CA GLU A 41 7.71 6.25 -3.26
C GLU A 41 7.40 5.21 -4.37
N ALA A 42 7.55 3.92 -4.06
CA ALA A 42 7.19 2.85 -4.99
C ALA A 42 5.71 2.88 -5.36
N HIS A 43 4.83 3.10 -4.37
CA HIS A 43 3.40 3.19 -4.61
C HIS A 43 3.02 4.45 -5.40
N THR A 44 3.64 5.60 -5.16
CA THR A 44 3.43 6.82 -5.95
C THR A 44 3.78 6.60 -7.42
N ARG A 45 4.88 5.89 -7.72
CA ARG A 45 5.22 5.53 -9.10
C ARG A 45 4.17 4.63 -9.73
N LEU A 46 3.65 3.65 -8.97
CA LEU A 46 2.60 2.77 -9.43
C LEU A 46 1.29 3.54 -9.71
N GLN A 47 0.88 4.43 -8.81
CA GLN A 47 -0.28 5.31 -9.02
C GLN A 47 -0.11 6.16 -10.28
N ALA A 48 1.08 6.72 -10.52
CA ALA A 48 1.35 7.47 -11.73
C ALA A 48 1.19 6.62 -13.01
N LYS A 49 1.64 5.35 -12.98
CA LYS A 49 1.42 4.39 -14.09
C LYS A 49 -0.08 4.15 -14.30
N ILE A 50 -0.84 3.91 -13.23
CA ILE A 50 -2.29 3.68 -13.28
C ILE A 50 -3.00 4.91 -13.86
N HIS A 51 -2.72 6.10 -13.36
CA HIS A 51 -3.30 7.35 -13.87
C HIS A 51 -2.98 7.60 -15.35
N GLY A 52 -1.75 7.33 -15.79
CA GLY A 52 -1.38 7.43 -17.20
C GLY A 52 -2.12 6.43 -18.09
N PHE A 53 -2.50 5.28 -17.54
CA PHE A 53 -3.24 4.24 -18.26
C PHE A 53 -4.76 4.49 -18.33
N GLN A 54 -5.30 5.31 -17.43
CA GLN A 54 -6.72 5.67 -17.39
C GLN A 54 -7.22 6.24 -18.72
N GLU A 55 -6.41 7.04 -19.42
CA GLU A 55 -6.78 7.58 -20.74
C GLU A 55 -7.01 6.46 -21.76
N THR A 56 -6.16 5.42 -21.75
CA THR A 56 -6.31 4.25 -22.63
C THR A 56 -7.58 3.45 -22.34
N ILE A 57 -7.97 3.33 -21.07
CA ILE A 57 -9.23 2.68 -20.66
C ILE A 57 -10.46 3.52 -21.03
N ASN A 58 -10.37 4.84 -20.92
CA ASN A 58 -11.45 5.75 -21.31
C ASN A 58 -11.69 5.70 -22.82
N ASP A 59 -10.62 5.69 -23.61
CA ASP A 59 -10.70 5.51 -25.06
C ASP A 59 -11.37 4.18 -25.41
N LEU A 60 -10.95 3.09 -24.77
CA LEU A 60 -11.56 1.77 -24.96
C LEU A 60 -13.07 1.80 -24.67
N SER A 61 -13.48 2.41 -23.55
CA SER A 61 -14.88 2.53 -23.14
C SER A 61 -15.70 3.33 -24.16
N ALA A 62 -15.12 4.40 -24.72
CA ALA A 62 -15.73 5.18 -25.79
C ALA A 62 -15.92 4.35 -27.07
N PHE A 63 -14.96 3.48 -27.44
CA PHE A 63 -15.10 2.61 -28.61
C PHE A 63 -16.20 1.56 -28.43
N VAL A 64 -16.32 0.95 -27.24
CA VAL A 64 -17.35 -0.05 -26.95
C VAL A 64 -18.75 0.52 -27.11
N ALA A 65 -19.00 1.73 -26.60
CA ALA A 65 -20.30 2.41 -26.71
C ALA A 65 -20.76 2.64 -28.16
N VAL A 66 -19.83 2.72 -29.14
CA VAL A 66 -20.19 2.91 -30.56
C VAL A 66 -20.39 1.57 -31.29
N VAL A 67 -19.85 0.46 -30.77
CA VAL A 67 -19.98 -0.88 -31.36
C VAL A 67 -21.35 -1.52 -31.05
N ASP A 68 -21.94 -1.23 -29.89
CA ASP A 68 -23.31 -1.68 -29.50
C ASP A 68 -24.43 -1.23 -30.46
N GLY A 69 -24.16 -0.31 -31.39
CA GLY A 69 -25.12 0.19 -32.37
C GLY A 69 -25.13 -0.51 -33.73
N GLY A 70 -24.30 -1.54 -33.96
CA GLY A 70 -24.12 -2.16 -35.28
C GLY A 70 -24.34 -3.68 -35.30
N GLU A 71 -25.36 -4.14 -36.03
CA GLU A 71 -25.64 -5.55 -36.27
C GLU A 71 -24.45 -6.26 -36.97
N SER A 72 -23.72 -7.12 -36.23
CA SER A 72 -22.64 -7.94 -36.78
C SER A 72 -22.48 -9.24 -35.98
N SER A 73 -22.69 -10.38 -36.66
CA SER A 73 -22.29 -11.77 -36.32
C SER A 73 -21.99 -12.10 -34.84
N ASP A 74 -22.96 -12.79 -34.23
CA ASP A 74 -23.11 -13.19 -32.81
C ASP A 74 -21.83 -13.67 -32.08
N GLU A 75 -21.04 -14.59 -32.67
CA GLU A 75 -19.94 -15.24 -31.93
C GLU A 75 -18.68 -14.38 -31.74
N ARG A 76 -18.32 -13.55 -32.73
CA ARG A 76 -17.12 -12.69 -32.65
C ARG A 76 -17.34 -11.49 -31.74
N VAL A 77 -18.58 -11.01 -31.67
CA VAL A 77 -18.98 -9.93 -30.75
C VAL A 77 -19.02 -10.45 -29.32
N GLY A 78 -19.60 -11.63 -29.07
CA GLY A 78 -19.59 -12.23 -27.73
C GLY A 78 -18.20 -12.49 -27.15
N ALA A 79 -17.23 -12.93 -27.96
CA ALA A 79 -15.84 -13.12 -27.50
C ALA A 79 -15.14 -11.79 -27.16
N LEU A 80 -15.48 -10.71 -27.89
CA LEU A 80 -14.96 -9.37 -27.64
C LEU A 80 -15.54 -8.79 -26.35
N GLU A 81 -16.85 -8.93 -26.13
CA GLU A 81 -17.54 -8.51 -24.91
C GLU A 81 -16.96 -9.19 -23.66
N GLN A 82 -16.72 -10.51 -23.71
CA GLN A 82 -16.09 -11.23 -22.60
C GLN A 82 -14.69 -10.71 -22.29
N THR A 83 -13.90 -10.40 -23.33
CA THR A 83 -12.55 -9.84 -23.16
C THR A 83 -12.61 -8.46 -22.49
N LEU A 84 -13.53 -7.60 -22.95
CA LEU A 84 -13.74 -6.26 -22.40
C LEU A 84 -14.23 -6.30 -20.95
N GLN A 85 -15.15 -7.21 -20.64
CA GLN A 85 -15.62 -7.42 -19.28
C GLN A 85 -14.47 -7.87 -18.37
N SER A 86 -13.65 -8.82 -18.82
CA SER A 86 -12.48 -9.28 -18.06
C SER A 86 -11.47 -8.15 -17.81
N ILE A 87 -11.17 -7.35 -18.83
CA ILE A 87 -10.31 -6.15 -18.69
C ILE A 87 -10.90 -5.16 -17.69
N GLY A 88 -12.21 -4.89 -17.78
CA GLY A 88 -12.88 -3.96 -16.88
C GLY A 88 -12.90 -4.43 -15.43
N GLU A 89 -13.07 -5.73 -15.19
CA GLU A 89 -12.99 -6.33 -13.86
C GLU A 89 -11.58 -6.23 -13.27
N ARG A 90 -10.56 -6.62 -14.04
CA ARG A 90 -9.15 -6.52 -13.62
C ARG A 90 -8.75 -5.08 -13.33
N TRP A 91 -9.13 -4.14 -14.21
CA TRP A 91 -8.89 -2.72 -14.02
C TRP A 91 -9.49 -2.21 -12.70
N ARG A 92 -10.74 -2.58 -12.41
CA ARG A 92 -11.39 -2.20 -11.15
C ARG A 92 -10.61 -2.73 -9.95
N THR A 93 -10.20 -4.00 -9.98
CA THR A 93 -9.39 -4.61 -8.92
C THR A 93 -8.05 -3.89 -8.72
N VAL A 94 -7.39 -3.48 -9.81
CA VAL A 94 -6.15 -2.68 -9.75
C VAL A 94 -6.40 -1.34 -9.05
N CYS A 95 -7.47 -0.62 -9.43
CA CYS A 95 -7.81 0.65 -8.81
C CYS A 95 -8.16 0.51 -7.32
N GLU A 96 -9.04 -0.42 -6.97
CA GLU A 96 -9.44 -0.70 -5.58
C GLU A 96 -8.23 -1.05 -4.72
N TRP A 97 -7.35 -1.93 -5.21
CA TRP A 97 -6.12 -2.28 -4.50
C TRP A 97 -5.21 -1.07 -4.31
N ALA A 98 -5.06 -0.23 -5.34
CA ALA A 98 -4.20 0.95 -5.26
C ALA A 98 -4.72 1.96 -4.23
N GLU A 99 -6.04 2.18 -4.17
CA GLU A 99 -6.67 3.03 -3.16
C GLU A 99 -6.49 2.48 -1.74
N VAL A 100 -6.72 1.19 -1.55
CA VAL A 100 -6.51 0.53 -0.24
C VAL A 100 -5.05 0.63 0.17
N ARG A 101 -4.11 0.34 -0.73
CA ARG A 101 -2.67 0.43 -0.43
C ARG A 101 -2.24 1.87 -0.12
N ALA A 102 -2.79 2.86 -0.81
CA ALA A 102 -2.55 4.27 -0.49
C ALA A 102 -3.00 4.61 0.94
N SER A 103 -4.20 4.19 1.34
CA SER A 103 -4.72 4.42 2.70
C SER A 103 -3.88 3.74 3.79
N GLN A 104 -3.25 2.60 3.48
CA GLN A 104 -2.38 1.90 4.42
C GLN A 104 -1.02 2.55 4.58
N LEU A 105 -0.54 3.23 3.52
CA LEU A 105 0.74 3.92 3.52
C LEU A 105 0.64 5.35 4.06
N ASP A 106 -0.57 5.92 4.06
CA ASP A 106 -0.84 7.24 4.65
C ASP A 106 -0.55 7.24 6.15
N GLY A 107 0.33 8.12 6.60
CA GLY A 107 0.75 8.22 8.00
C GLY A 107 1.67 7.09 8.50
N LEU A 108 2.04 6.11 7.66
CA LEU A 108 2.81 4.94 8.10
C LEU A 108 4.23 5.32 8.55
N ALA A 109 4.89 6.22 7.83
CA ALA A 109 6.25 6.65 8.16
C ALA A 109 6.27 7.39 9.51
N GLU A 110 5.31 8.29 9.73
CA GLU A 110 5.13 9.02 10.98
C GLU A 110 4.84 8.06 12.15
N LEU A 111 3.96 7.08 11.94
CA LEU A 111 3.66 6.07 12.96
C LEU A 111 4.91 5.25 13.34
N CYS A 112 5.72 4.84 12.35
CA CYS A 112 6.97 4.13 12.61
C CYS A 112 7.94 5.00 13.43
N ALA A 113 8.13 6.26 13.05
CA ALA A 113 9.02 7.17 13.76
C ALA A 113 8.56 7.41 15.21
N HIS A 114 7.27 7.66 15.40
CA HIS A 114 6.70 7.88 16.73
C HIS A 114 6.80 6.64 17.62
N THR A 115 6.63 5.45 17.05
CA THR A 115 6.79 4.20 17.81
C THR A 115 8.20 4.05 18.36
N VAL A 116 9.22 4.39 17.56
CA VAL A 116 10.62 4.37 18.00
C VAL A 116 10.88 5.41 19.09
N GLU A 117 10.41 6.64 18.90
CA GLU A 117 10.55 7.72 19.87
C GLU A 117 9.95 7.35 21.25
N VAL A 118 8.73 6.82 21.26
CA VAL A 118 8.05 6.38 22.50
C VAL A 118 8.81 5.22 23.15
N PHE A 119 9.30 4.27 22.36
CA PHE A 119 10.07 3.15 22.87
C PHE A 119 11.38 3.60 23.51
N GLU A 120 12.13 4.51 22.86
CA GLU A 120 13.38 5.06 23.39
C GLU A 120 13.12 5.84 24.69
N THR A 121 12.11 6.70 24.70
CA THR A 121 11.70 7.46 25.88
C THR A 121 11.38 6.54 27.06
N LEU A 122 10.61 5.48 26.83
CA LEU A 122 10.27 4.50 27.87
C LEU A 122 11.51 3.72 28.32
N SER A 123 12.38 3.32 27.39
CA SER A 123 13.60 2.59 27.69
C SER A 123 14.53 3.41 28.58
N ASP A 124 14.68 4.70 28.29
CA ASP A 124 15.54 5.58 29.07
C ASP A 124 14.94 5.86 30.46
N TRP A 125 13.62 6.05 30.55
CA TRP A 125 12.93 6.14 31.84
C TRP A 125 13.12 4.88 32.69
N LEU A 126 13.01 3.69 32.10
CA LEU A 126 13.23 2.43 32.79
C LEU A 126 14.67 2.31 33.30
N LYS A 127 15.66 2.66 32.47
CA LYS A 127 17.08 2.66 32.88
C LYS A 127 17.34 3.61 34.04
N GLU A 128 16.73 4.80 34.02
CA GLU A 128 16.84 5.78 35.11
C GLU A 128 16.26 5.21 36.42
N ARG A 129 15.04 4.67 36.37
CA ARG A 129 14.41 4.02 37.53
C ARG A 129 15.20 2.82 38.05
N GLU A 130 15.72 1.97 37.16
CA GLU A 130 16.58 0.86 37.55
C GLU A 130 17.87 1.35 38.23
N HIS A 131 18.48 2.42 37.73
CA HIS A 131 19.65 3.02 38.34
C HIS A 131 19.36 3.61 39.74
N GLU A 132 18.25 4.34 39.88
CA GLU A 132 17.77 4.85 41.17
C GLU A 132 17.57 3.70 42.17
N LEU A 133 16.90 2.61 41.75
CA LEU A 133 16.67 1.43 42.59
C LEU A 133 17.96 0.72 43.00
N LEU A 134 18.95 0.65 42.11
CA LEU A 134 20.27 0.08 42.43
C LEU A 134 21.06 0.96 43.41
N GLY A 135 20.77 2.27 43.46
CA GLY A 135 21.37 3.21 44.40
C GLY A 135 20.82 3.09 45.83
N LEU A 136 19.63 2.52 46.01
CA LEU A 136 19.01 2.34 47.32
C LEU A 136 19.78 1.31 48.15
N LYS A 137 19.99 1.60 49.45
CA LYS A 137 20.59 0.61 50.35
C LYS A 137 19.57 -0.47 50.66
N SER A 138 20.01 -1.73 50.58
CA SER A 138 19.21 -2.86 51.06
C SER A 138 18.73 -2.63 52.50
N ALA A 139 17.53 -3.10 52.82
CA ALA A 139 16.94 -3.01 54.16
C ALA A 139 17.84 -3.55 55.28
N HIS A 140 18.77 -4.47 54.96
CA HIS A 140 19.74 -5.01 55.90
C HIS A 140 20.92 -4.07 56.21
N HIS A 141 21.11 -3.01 55.41
CA HIS A 141 22.18 -2.00 55.56
C HIS A 141 21.65 -0.64 56.06
N LEU A 142 20.40 -0.60 56.50
CA LEU A 142 19.78 0.55 57.15
C LEU A 142 19.88 0.38 58.67
N GLU A 143 20.61 1.27 59.34
CA GLU A 143 20.86 1.17 60.79
C GLU A 143 19.78 1.87 61.62
N ASP A 144 19.07 2.85 61.05
CA ASP A 144 18.02 3.63 61.72
C ASP A 144 16.84 3.91 60.76
N PRO A 145 15.57 3.88 61.21
CA PRO A 145 14.41 4.23 60.40
C PRO A 145 14.45 5.65 59.77
N GLU A 146 15.16 6.62 60.36
CA GLU A 146 15.35 7.94 59.73
C GLU A 146 16.12 7.85 58.39
N GLN A 147 17.06 6.89 58.27
CA GLN A 147 17.87 6.70 57.06
C GLN A 147 17.08 6.15 55.86
N VAL A 148 15.83 5.71 56.05
CA VAL A 148 14.91 5.31 54.96
C VAL A 148 14.38 6.52 54.20
N ALA A 149 14.15 7.63 54.92
CA ALA A 149 13.65 8.88 54.34
C ALA A 149 14.75 9.69 53.63
N ASP A 150 16.01 9.43 53.98
CA ASP A 150 17.20 10.11 53.47
C ASP A 150 17.90 9.36 52.31
N GLN A 151 17.31 8.29 51.76
CA GLN A 151 17.85 7.58 50.59
C GLN A 151 17.48 8.22 49.26
#